data_AF-A0A812TXR4-F1
#
_entry.id   AF-A0A812TXR4-F1
#
_cell.length_a   1.000
_cell.length_b   1.000
_cell.length_c   1.000
_cell.angle_alpha   90.00
_cell.angle_beta   90.00
_cell.angle_gamma   90.00
#
_symmetry.space_group_name_H-M   'P 1'
#
loop_
_entity.id
_entity.type
_entity.pdbx_description
1 polymer ?
#
loop_
_entity_poly.entity_id
_entity_poly.type
_entity_poly.pdbx_seq_one_letter_code
_entity_poly.pdbx_strand_id
1 'polypeptide(L)'
;MKGFAAGYDEIRPEIFRAVRQLGCSSLVFTGHSLGAAIVTQAALEARACHHFTTSVWTYGMPRVGNKAFVEAFVATAADMHQLPPMWRVVRDFDLIPQVPPRWLGYWHIPWAVRYLKGDAEWKICQEKFEDPDCSYPGGAMADHHDYFGVVGTDENEASEKCVSSVSMQQKHRQRRSWMLWLEFLAGSCSVLCICCCFFCCGPCSCLRCAGTCSVFGSEESESVVDTEGTDSCSLLQHT
;
A
#
# COMPACT_ATOMS: atom_id res chain seq x y z
N MET A 1 -1.20 -2.87 -1.79
CA MET A 1 -2.06 -2.08 -2.71
C MET A 1 -1.13 -1.16 -3.50
N LYS A 2 -0.93 -1.40 -4.81
CA LYS A 2 0.13 -0.73 -5.58
C LYS A 2 0.03 0.81 -5.62
N GLY A 3 -1.17 1.37 -5.43
CA GLY A 3 -1.39 2.82 -5.48
C GLY A 3 -0.71 3.58 -4.33
N PHE A 4 -0.82 3.07 -3.10
CA PHE A 4 -0.20 3.71 -1.94
C PHE A 4 1.32 3.60 -1.99
N ALA A 5 1.85 2.45 -2.41
CA ALA A 5 3.28 2.23 -2.57
C ALA A 5 3.87 3.16 -3.64
N ALA A 6 3.24 3.25 -4.82
CA ALA A 6 3.68 4.15 -5.87
C ALA A 6 3.68 5.62 -5.42
N GLY A 7 2.66 6.06 -4.68
CA GLY A 7 2.60 7.42 -4.13
C GLY A 7 3.71 7.71 -3.13
N TYR A 8 4.05 6.73 -2.29
CA TYR A 8 5.16 6.81 -1.36
C TYR A 8 6.52 6.81 -2.07
N ASP A 9 6.74 5.88 -3.01
CA ASP A 9 7.99 5.74 -3.76
C ASP A 9 8.40 7.02 -4.48
N GLU A 10 7.42 7.80 -4.94
CA GLU A 10 7.67 9.07 -5.63
C GLU A 10 8.27 10.14 -4.73
N ILE A 11 7.88 10.18 -3.45
CA ILE A 11 8.34 11.20 -2.49
C ILE A 11 9.38 10.68 -1.50
N ARG A 12 9.60 9.36 -1.46
CA ARG A 12 10.55 8.68 -0.57
C ARG A 12 11.95 9.29 -0.61
N PRO A 13 12.56 9.57 -1.79
CA PRO A 13 13.92 10.11 -1.85
C PRO A 13 14.04 11.50 -1.22
N GLU A 14 13.03 12.37 -1.40
CA GLU A 14 12.99 13.71 -0.81
C GLU A 14 12.83 13.63 0.72
N ILE A 15 11.94 12.77 1.22
CA ILE A 15 11.69 12.61 2.66
C ILE A 15 13.00 12.30 3.38
N PHE A 16 13.69 11.23 2.99
CA PHE A 16 14.89 10.82 3.72
C PHE A 16 16.10 11.70 3.42
N ARG A 17 16.14 12.43 2.30
CA ARG A 17 17.14 13.47 2.07
C ARG A 17 16.97 14.60 3.08
N ALA A 18 15.73 15.10 3.25
CA ALA A 18 15.42 16.16 4.21
C ALA A 18 15.67 15.72 5.65
N VAL A 19 15.23 14.51 6.05
CA VAL A 19 15.47 13.97 7.39
C VAL A 19 16.97 13.91 7.72
N ARG A 20 17.80 13.41 6.78
CA ARG A 20 19.26 13.36 6.99
C ARG A 20 19.89 14.74 7.13
N GLN A 21 19.41 15.73 6.38
CA GLN A 21 19.91 17.11 6.48
C GLN A 21 19.56 17.77 7.81
N LEU A 22 18.40 17.43 8.39
CA LEU A 22 17.98 17.95 9.69
C LEU A 22 18.72 17.30 10.86
N GLY A 23 19.35 16.14 10.66
CA GLY A 23 20.13 15.45 11.71
C GLY A 23 19.28 14.91 12.86
N CYS A 24 17.98 14.71 12.65
CA CYS A 24 17.07 14.18 13.67
C CYS A 24 17.25 12.67 13.85
N SER A 25 17.12 12.17 15.08
CA SER A 25 17.09 10.73 15.40
C SER A 25 15.68 10.19 15.69
N SER A 26 14.72 11.09 15.88
CA SER A 26 13.31 10.78 16.13
C SER A 26 12.40 11.48 15.11
N LEU A 27 11.42 10.75 14.59
CA LEU A 27 10.47 11.21 13.58
C LEU A 27 9.04 11.07 14.09
N VAL A 28 8.21 12.06 13.82
CA VAL A 28 6.76 11.96 14.00
C VAL A 28 6.13 11.90 12.62
N PHE A 29 5.42 10.81 12.35
CA PHE A 29 4.68 10.61 11.13
C PHE A 29 3.20 10.87 11.39
N THR A 30 2.60 11.74 10.59
CA THR A 30 1.17 12.00 10.63
C THR A 30 0.59 12.08 9.23
N GLY A 31 -0.62 11.57 9.07
CA GLY A 31 -1.32 11.58 7.80
C GLY A 31 -2.81 11.36 7.97
N HIS A 32 -3.58 12.01 7.12
CA HIS A 32 -5.01 11.80 6.97
C HIS A 32 -5.26 11.06 5.66
N SER A 33 -6.27 10.17 5.64
CA SER A 33 -6.75 9.50 4.43
C SER A 33 -5.65 8.79 3.62
N LEU A 34 -5.45 9.15 2.34
CA LEU A 34 -4.36 8.64 1.50
C LEU A 34 -2.98 8.92 2.11
N GLY A 35 -2.81 10.11 2.70
CA GLY A 35 -1.58 10.49 3.39
C GLY A 35 -1.28 9.56 4.56
N ALA A 36 -2.31 9.07 5.26
CA ALA A 36 -2.14 8.08 6.33
C ALA A 36 -1.53 6.76 5.82
N ALA A 37 -1.94 6.30 4.64
CA ALA A 37 -1.38 5.10 4.02
C ALA A 37 0.08 5.29 3.57
N ILE A 38 0.41 6.48 3.07
CA ILE A 38 1.77 6.84 2.66
C ILE A 38 2.70 6.89 3.87
N VAL A 39 2.33 7.60 4.94
CA VAL A 39 3.21 7.72 6.12
C VAL A 39 3.37 6.41 6.88
N THR A 40 2.41 5.48 6.75
CA THR A 40 2.55 4.13 7.30
C THR A 40 3.71 3.37 6.64
N GLN A 41 3.88 3.50 5.32
CA GLN A 41 5.02 2.90 4.62
C GLN A 41 6.33 3.61 4.95
N ALA A 42 6.30 4.94 5.03
CA ALA A 42 7.47 5.74 5.44
C ALA A 42 7.96 5.38 6.85
N ALA A 43 7.04 5.17 7.80
CA ALA A 43 7.36 4.78 9.15
C ALA A 43 7.99 3.37 9.23
N LEU A 44 7.50 2.43 8.41
CA LEU A 44 8.09 1.09 8.30
C LEU A 44 9.55 1.18 7.82
N GLU A 45 9.81 1.90 6.73
CA GLU A 45 11.16 2.08 6.19
C GLU A 45 12.08 2.82 7.17
N ALA A 46 11.56 3.85 7.84
CA ALA A 46 12.31 4.61 8.83
C ALA A 46 12.78 3.72 10.00
N ARG A 47 11.94 2.78 10.45
CA ARG A 47 12.32 1.80 11.48
C ARG A 47 13.27 0.74 10.93
N ALA A 48 12.88 0.08 9.85
CA ALA A 48 13.53 -1.13 9.35
C ALA A 48 14.89 -0.85 8.68
N CYS A 49 15.00 0.22 7.89
CA CYS A 49 16.18 0.49 7.07
C CYS A 49 17.05 1.63 7.61
N HIS A 50 16.51 2.46 8.52
CA HIS A 50 17.21 3.65 9.02
C HIS A 50 17.30 3.76 10.53
N HIS A 51 16.67 2.83 11.27
CA HIS A 51 16.69 2.78 12.73
C HIS A 51 16.29 4.10 13.41
N PHE A 52 15.38 4.86 12.81
CA PHE A 52 14.82 6.06 13.43
C PHE A 52 13.81 5.68 14.51
N THR A 53 13.83 6.43 15.62
CA THR A 53 12.71 6.34 16.56
C THR A 53 11.50 6.99 15.95
N THR A 54 10.33 6.35 16.00
CA THR A 54 9.13 6.88 15.31
C THR A 54 7.92 6.94 16.22
N SER A 55 7.12 7.99 16.08
CA SER A 55 5.75 8.07 16.59
C SER A 55 4.81 8.26 15.41
N VAL A 56 3.77 7.43 15.30
CA VAL A 56 2.90 7.42 14.11
C VAL A 56 1.46 7.65 14.55
N TRP A 57 0.85 8.70 14.02
CA TRP A 57 -0.54 9.09 14.29
C TRP A 57 -1.27 9.25 12.98
N THR A 58 -2.33 8.49 12.75
CA THR A 58 -3.08 8.56 11.49
C THR A 58 -4.55 8.85 11.73
N TYR A 59 -5.19 9.45 10.74
CA TYR A 59 -6.59 9.87 10.80
C TYR A 59 -7.32 9.35 9.56
N GLY A 60 -8.40 8.60 9.74
CA GLY A 60 -9.16 8.05 8.60
C GLY A 60 -8.33 7.12 7.73
N MET A 61 -7.42 6.36 8.32
CA MET A 61 -6.46 5.55 7.59
C MET A 61 -7.11 4.32 6.92
N PRO A 62 -6.95 4.09 5.60
CA PRO A 62 -7.39 2.87 4.96
C PRO A 62 -6.49 1.67 5.32
N ARG A 63 -6.92 0.45 4.97
CA ARG A 63 -6.05 -0.73 5.10
C ARG A 63 -4.90 -0.65 4.10
N VAL A 64 -3.67 -0.73 4.57
CA VAL A 64 -2.49 -0.45 3.72
C VAL A 64 -1.95 -1.73 3.08
N GLY A 65 -1.85 -2.81 3.86
CA GLY A 65 -1.14 -4.01 3.46
C GLY A 65 -1.85 -5.30 3.87
N ASN A 66 -1.23 -6.41 3.50
CA ASN A 66 -1.67 -7.74 3.92
C ASN A 66 -1.21 -8.05 5.35
N LYS A 67 -1.50 -9.27 5.80
CA LYS A 67 -1.12 -9.72 7.15
C LYS A 67 0.40 -9.67 7.38
N ALA A 68 1.20 -10.06 6.40
CA ALA A 68 2.66 -10.03 6.51
C ALA A 68 3.20 -8.59 6.68
N PHE A 69 2.63 -7.62 5.96
CA PHE A 69 2.95 -6.21 6.13
C PHE A 69 2.63 -5.73 7.56
N VAL A 70 1.45 -6.10 8.08
CA VAL A 70 1.05 -5.75 9.45
C VAL A 70 2.00 -6.36 10.48
N GLU A 71 2.34 -7.64 10.32
CA GLU A 71 3.26 -8.34 11.23
C GLU A 71 4.66 -7.71 11.19
N ALA A 72 5.19 -7.38 10.02
CA ALA A 72 6.47 -6.68 9.89
C ALA A 72 6.44 -5.28 10.53
N PHE A 73 5.34 -4.53 10.36
CA PHE A 73 5.18 -3.22 10.97
C PHE A 73 5.17 -3.27 12.50
N VAL A 74 4.48 -4.26 13.08
CA VAL A 74 4.43 -4.47 14.52
C VAL A 74 5.78 -4.97 15.05
N ALA A 75 6.43 -5.92 14.37
CA ALA A 75 7.71 -6.48 14.77
C ALA A 75 8.81 -5.40 14.80
N THR A 76 8.96 -4.63 13.74
CA THR A 76 9.95 -3.54 13.68
C THR A 76 9.73 -2.48 14.76
N ALA A 77 8.49 -2.20 15.14
CA ALA A 77 8.21 -1.31 16.27
C ALA A 77 8.59 -1.94 17.62
N ALA A 78 8.28 -3.23 17.81
CA ALA A 78 8.61 -3.96 19.02
C ALA A 78 10.12 -4.09 19.24
N ASP A 79 10.89 -4.39 18.19
CA ASP A 79 12.36 -4.47 18.23
C ASP A 79 12.98 -3.13 18.69
N MET A 80 12.33 -2.03 18.30
CA MET A 80 12.73 -0.68 18.71
C MET A 80 12.08 -0.19 20.00
N HIS A 81 11.37 -1.06 20.74
CA HIS A 81 10.67 -0.74 21.99
C HIS A 81 9.62 0.39 21.84
N GLN A 82 8.98 0.48 20.66
CA GLN A 82 7.97 1.48 20.29
C GLN A 82 6.59 0.84 20.22
N LEU A 83 6.06 0.38 21.35
CA LEU A 83 4.67 -0.07 21.46
C LEU A 83 3.81 0.99 22.17
N PRO A 84 2.62 1.33 21.64
CA PRO A 84 2.01 0.76 20.43
C PRO A 84 2.73 1.21 19.13
N PRO A 85 2.67 0.38 18.08
CA PRO A 85 3.39 0.62 16.82
C PRO A 85 2.86 1.84 16.06
N MET A 86 1.60 2.21 16.28
CA MET A 86 0.99 3.45 15.81
C MET A 86 -0.32 3.70 16.55
N TRP A 87 -0.86 4.91 16.40
CA TRP A 87 -2.21 5.26 16.81
C TRP A 87 -3.06 5.60 15.59
N ARG A 88 -4.08 4.79 15.32
CA ARG A 88 -5.04 5.06 14.24
C ARG A 88 -6.30 5.69 14.81
N VAL A 89 -6.57 6.92 14.44
CA VAL A 89 -7.78 7.65 14.85
C VAL A 89 -8.87 7.43 13.81
N VAL A 90 -10.03 6.97 14.26
CA VAL A 90 -11.22 6.75 13.45
C VAL A 90 -12.39 7.50 14.06
N ARG A 91 -13.09 8.26 13.23
CA ARG A 91 -14.25 9.03 13.67
C ARG A 91 -15.55 8.40 13.17
N ASP A 92 -16.59 8.42 14.01
CA ASP A 92 -17.97 8.10 13.66
C ASP A 92 -18.09 6.79 12.87
N PHE A 93 -18.61 6.89 11.64
CA PHE A 93 -18.75 5.84 10.66
C PHE A 93 -17.96 6.21 9.40
N ASP A 94 -16.70 6.63 9.56
CA ASP A 94 -15.80 6.91 8.43
C ASP A 94 -15.69 5.69 7.50
N LEU A 95 -15.94 5.92 6.21
CA LEU A 95 -15.87 4.88 5.18
C LEU A 95 -14.44 4.44 4.87
N ILE A 96 -13.45 5.34 4.94
CA ILE A 96 -12.10 5.09 4.44
C ILE A 96 -11.36 4.00 5.23
N PRO A 97 -11.43 3.93 6.58
CA PRO A 97 -10.89 2.80 7.32
C PRO A 97 -11.50 1.44 6.96
N GLN A 98 -12.64 1.39 6.27
CA GLN A 98 -13.24 0.12 5.86
C GLN A 98 -12.75 -0.37 4.49
N VAL A 99 -11.92 0.40 3.79
CA VAL A 99 -11.38 0.02 2.48
C VAL A 99 -9.85 -0.07 2.49
N PRO A 100 -9.27 -0.89 1.60
CA PRO A 100 -9.88 -2.04 0.94
C PRO A 100 -10.44 -3.07 1.94
N PRO A 101 -11.45 -3.88 1.56
CA PRO A 101 -12.06 -4.86 2.45
C PRO A 101 -11.13 -5.99 2.90
N ARG A 102 -11.38 -6.55 4.09
CA ARG A 102 -10.61 -7.69 4.66
C ARG A 102 -10.58 -8.93 3.78
N TRP A 103 -11.68 -9.22 3.07
CA TRP A 103 -11.78 -10.42 2.23
C TRP A 103 -10.84 -10.37 1.00
N LEU A 104 -10.29 -9.20 0.67
CA LEU A 104 -9.19 -9.06 -0.30
C LEU A 104 -7.80 -9.29 0.32
N GLY A 105 -7.74 -9.75 1.57
CA GLY A 105 -6.49 -10.05 2.28
C GLY A 105 -5.82 -8.85 2.93
N TYR A 106 -6.51 -7.70 3.03
CA TYR A 106 -6.01 -6.48 3.66
C TYR A 106 -6.33 -6.45 5.14
N TRP A 107 -5.39 -5.98 5.95
CA TRP A 107 -5.52 -5.92 7.41
C TRP A 107 -5.07 -4.56 7.91
N HIS A 108 -5.72 -4.10 8.98
CA HIS A 108 -5.21 -2.98 9.74
C HIS A 108 -4.06 -3.36 10.66
N ILE A 109 -3.18 -2.39 10.87
CA ILE A 109 -2.23 -2.42 11.99
C ILE A 109 -3.05 -2.26 13.29
N PRO A 110 -2.74 -3.01 14.36
CA PRO A 110 -3.45 -2.91 15.65
C PRO A 110 -3.32 -1.52 16.29
N TRP A 111 -4.06 -1.28 17.38
CA TRP A 111 -4.22 0.02 18.07
C TRP A 111 -4.95 1.08 17.25
N ALA A 112 -6.27 1.14 17.47
CA ALA A 112 -7.11 2.23 17.01
C ALA A 112 -7.77 2.95 18.18
N VAL A 113 -8.02 4.24 18.00
CA VAL A 113 -8.88 5.06 18.84
C VAL A 113 -10.09 5.42 18.00
N ARG A 114 -11.27 4.99 18.45
CA ARG A 114 -12.53 5.35 17.81
C ARG A 114 -13.31 6.27 18.72
N TYR A 115 -13.87 7.34 18.16
CA TYR A 115 -14.76 8.23 18.90
C TYR A 115 -15.94 8.64 18.01
N LEU A 116 -17.07 8.96 18.64
CA LEU A 116 -18.24 9.48 17.97
C LEU A 116 -18.30 11.00 18.16
N LYS A 117 -18.77 11.74 17.16
CA LYS A 117 -18.92 13.19 17.24
C LYS A 117 -19.97 13.55 18.28
N GLY A 118 -19.56 14.38 19.23
CA GLY A 118 -20.43 14.82 20.32
C GLY A 118 -20.33 13.95 21.57
N ASP A 119 -19.65 12.81 21.50
CA ASP A 119 -19.35 12.00 22.66
C ASP A 119 -18.05 12.47 23.32
N ALA A 120 -18.05 12.50 24.66
CA ALA A 120 -16.83 12.78 25.44
C ALA A 120 -15.95 11.53 25.62
N GLU A 121 -16.47 10.36 25.25
CA GLU A 121 -15.79 9.08 25.40
C GLU A 121 -15.18 8.60 24.08
N TRP A 122 -14.01 7.96 24.17
CA TRP A 122 -13.37 7.27 23.06
C TRP A 122 -13.12 5.81 23.45
N LYS A 123 -13.20 4.93 22.46
CA LYS A 123 -12.90 3.51 22.59
C LYS A 123 -11.51 3.21 22.05
N ILE A 124 -10.69 2.53 22.84
CA ILE A 124 -9.38 2.05 22.40
C ILE A 124 -9.50 0.58 21.99
N CYS A 125 -9.09 0.29 20.76
CA CYS A 125 -9.19 -1.01 20.11
C CYS A 125 -7.79 -1.62 20.02
N GLN A 126 -7.48 -2.61 20.85
CA GLN A 126 -6.10 -3.09 21.06
C GLN A 126 -5.84 -4.53 20.62
N GLU A 127 -6.84 -5.18 20.03
CA GLU A 127 -6.68 -6.56 19.51
C GLU A 127 -5.57 -6.67 18.47
N LYS A 128 -4.98 -7.86 18.36
CA LYS A 128 -3.77 -8.14 17.55
C LYS A 128 -3.86 -7.71 16.08
N PHE A 129 -5.06 -7.67 15.53
CA PHE A 129 -5.33 -7.23 14.15
C PHE A 129 -6.44 -6.19 14.11
N GLU A 130 -7.68 -6.63 13.87
CA GLU A 130 -8.87 -5.79 13.88
C GLU A 130 -9.79 -6.24 14.99
N ASP A 131 -10.05 -5.32 15.91
CA ASP A 131 -10.95 -5.49 17.02
C ASP A 131 -12.41 -5.49 16.53
N PRO A 132 -13.16 -6.60 16.67
CA PRO A 132 -14.58 -6.67 16.29
C PRO A 132 -15.40 -5.57 16.97
N ASP A 133 -15.00 -5.20 18.17
CA ASP A 133 -15.66 -4.24 19.05
C ASP A 133 -15.55 -2.79 18.55
N CYS A 134 -14.64 -2.55 17.60
CA CYS A 134 -14.49 -1.29 16.89
C CYS A 134 -14.89 -1.37 15.42
N SER A 135 -15.40 -2.52 14.97
CA SER A 135 -16.03 -2.64 13.67
C SER A 135 -17.39 -1.95 13.66
N TYR A 136 -17.79 -1.43 12.50
CA TYR A 136 -19.08 -0.80 12.32
C TYR A 136 -19.62 -1.05 10.91
N PRO A 137 -20.95 -1.19 10.76
CA PRO A 137 -21.57 -1.37 9.47
C PRO A 137 -21.73 -0.03 8.74
N GLY A 138 -21.53 -0.06 7.42
CA GLY A 138 -21.71 1.11 6.57
C GLY A 138 -20.70 2.23 6.86
N GLY A 139 -20.82 3.34 6.16
CA GLY A 139 -20.01 4.52 6.44
C GLY A 139 -20.22 5.63 5.43
N ALA A 140 -19.83 6.84 5.80
CA ALA A 140 -20.01 8.03 4.98
C ALA A 140 -18.70 8.79 4.81
N MET A 141 -18.48 9.34 3.62
CA MET A 141 -17.38 10.29 3.38
C MET A 141 -17.54 11.57 4.20
N ALA A 142 -18.76 11.93 4.62
CA ALA A 142 -18.98 13.07 5.50
C ALA A 142 -18.22 12.95 6.84
N ASP A 143 -18.10 11.73 7.37
CA ASP A 143 -17.40 11.46 8.63
C ASP A 143 -15.87 11.45 8.47
N HIS A 144 -15.41 11.44 7.22
CA HIS A 144 -14.00 11.39 6.87
C HIS A 144 -13.32 12.78 6.85
N HIS A 145 -14.08 13.86 6.71
CA HIS A 145 -13.56 15.21 6.41
C HIS A 145 -13.33 16.13 7.62
N ASP A 146 -13.49 15.61 8.84
CA ASP A 146 -13.23 16.39 10.05
C ASP A 146 -12.77 15.47 11.17
N TYR A 147 -11.68 15.84 11.83
CA TYR A 147 -11.14 15.14 12.99
C TYR A 147 -10.91 16.15 14.13
N PHE A 148 -11.43 15.86 15.33
CA PHE A 148 -11.35 16.72 16.51
C PHE A 148 -11.82 18.19 16.32
N GLY A 149 -12.77 18.43 15.42
CA GLY A 149 -13.28 19.78 15.12
C GLY A 149 -12.38 20.57 14.17
N VAL A 150 -11.32 19.95 13.65
CA VAL A 150 -10.54 20.48 12.53
C VAL A 150 -11.30 20.17 11.25
N VAL A 151 -12.01 21.19 10.77
CA VAL A 151 -12.75 21.16 9.50
C VAL A 151 -11.82 21.44 8.31
N GLY A 152 -12.22 21.00 7.12
CA GLY A 152 -11.48 21.25 5.89
C GLY A 152 -10.33 20.26 5.64
N THR A 153 -10.40 19.04 6.19
CA THR A 153 -9.52 17.94 5.76
C THR A 153 -10.05 17.27 4.49
N ASP A 154 -10.76 18.04 3.65
CA ASP A 154 -11.19 17.58 2.34
C ASP A 154 -9.97 17.54 1.42
N GLU A 155 -9.67 16.34 0.91
CA GLU A 155 -8.60 16.15 -0.08
C GLU A 155 -8.82 17.02 -1.33
N ASN A 156 -10.07 17.41 -1.60
CA ASN A 156 -10.43 18.27 -2.73
C ASN A 156 -10.22 19.77 -2.46
N GLU A 157 -9.97 20.16 -1.21
CA GLU A 157 -9.72 21.56 -0.81
C GLU A 157 -8.24 21.81 -0.50
N ALA A 158 -7.35 20.89 -0.91
CA ALA A 158 -5.91 21.04 -0.77
C ALA A 158 -5.44 22.37 -1.40
N SER A 159 -4.80 23.23 -0.59
CA SER A 159 -4.42 24.58 -1.01
C SER A 159 -3.44 24.59 -2.19
N GLU A 160 -3.79 25.32 -3.25
CA GLU A 160 -2.88 25.58 -4.39
C GLU A 160 -1.58 26.30 -3.97
N LYS A 161 -1.58 26.90 -2.78
CA LYS A 161 -0.42 27.61 -2.23
C LYS A 161 0.81 26.71 -2.06
N CYS A 162 0.59 25.41 -1.81
CA CYS A 162 1.66 24.44 -1.59
C CYS A 162 1.81 23.47 -2.78
N VAL A 163 0.76 23.25 -3.56
CA VAL A 163 0.76 22.36 -4.74
C VAL A 163 0.05 23.06 -5.88
N SER A 164 0.77 23.52 -6.90
CA SER A 164 0.14 24.23 -8.02
C SER A 164 -0.79 23.30 -8.81
N SER A 165 -1.97 23.79 -9.19
CA SER A 165 -2.91 23.06 -10.04
C SER A 165 -2.30 22.68 -11.39
N VAL A 166 -1.35 23.47 -11.90
CA VAL A 166 -0.55 23.13 -13.09
C VAL A 166 0.28 21.87 -12.89
N SER A 167 0.96 21.73 -11.74
CA SER A 167 1.74 20.53 -11.42
C SER A 167 0.85 19.29 -11.34
N MET A 168 -0.32 19.41 -10.68
CA MET A 168 -1.30 18.32 -10.62
C MET A 168 -1.82 17.94 -12.00
N GLN A 169 -2.23 18.91 -12.82
CA GLN A 169 -2.72 18.65 -14.17
C GLN A 169 -1.64 18.03 -15.07
N GLN A 170 -0.38 18.47 -14.96
CA GLN A 170 0.72 17.89 -15.72
C GLN A 170 0.95 16.44 -15.33
N LYS A 171 0.91 16.11 -14.04
CA LYS A 171 1.02 14.74 -13.55
C LYS A 171 -0.15 13.86 -14.00
N HIS A 172 -1.38 14.38 -13.97
CA HIS A 172 -2.55 13.68 -14.54
C HIS A 172 -2.41 13.44 -16.05
N ARG A 173 -1.90 14.43 -16.81
CA ARG A 173 -1.63 14.27 -18.25
C ARG A 173 -0.54 13.25 -18.52
N GLN A 174 0.54 13.26 -17.74
CA GLN A 174 1.61 12.27 -17.84
C GLN A 174 1.05 10.87 -17.59
N ARG A 175 0.30 10.66 -16.51
CA ARG A 175 -0.35 9.36 -16.21
C ARG A 175 -1.30 8.92 -17.33
N ARG A 176 -2.12 9.83 -17.88
CA ARG A 176 -2.99 9.55 -19.03
C ARG A 176 -2.20 9.19 -20.29
N SER A 177 -1.13 9.92 -20.57
CA SER A 177 -0.26 9.61 -21.70
C SER A 177 0.37 8.23 -21.55
N TRP A 178 0.92 7.90 -20.37
CA TRP A 178 1.44 6.56 -20.08
C TRP A 178 0.39 5.45 -20.25
N MET A 179 -0.85 5.67 -19.80
CA MET A 179 -1.93 4.70 -20.01
C MET A 179 -2.27 4.53 -21.49
N LEU A 180 -2.38 5.62 -22.26
CA LEU A 180 -2.63 5.56 -23.71
C LEU A 180 -1.47 4.90 -24.46
N TRP A 181 -0.21 5.15 -24.04
CA TRP A 181 0.96 4.47 -24.59
C TRP A 181 0.96 2.97 -24.29
N LEU A 182 0.56 2.56 -23.07
CA LEU A 182 0.41 1.15 -22.72
C LEU A 182 -0.71 0.47 -23.52
N GLU A 183 -1.83 1.15 -23.75
CA GLU A 183 -2.89 0.65 -24.64
C GLU A 183 -2.42 0.55 -26.10
N PHE A 184 -1.63 1.51 -26.58
CA PHE A 184 -1.04 1.45 -27.92
C PHE A 184 -0.02 0.30 -28.07
N LEU A 185 0.78 0.03 -27.03
CA LEU A 185 1.72 -1.09 -26.99
C LEU A 185 0.98 -2.44 -26.88
N ALA A 186 -0.05 -2.55 -26.05
CA ALA A 186 -0.88 -3.74 -25.95
C ALA A 186 -1.67 -4.01 -27.24
N GLY A 187 -2.18 -2.94 -27.88
CA GLY A 187 -2.88 -2.98 -29.16
C GLY A 187 -1.96 -3.38 -30.32
N SER A 188 -0.73 -2.84 -30.35
CA SER A 188 0.25 -3.24 -31.37
C SER A 188 0.77 -4.66 -31.19
N CYS A 189 0.91 -5.14 -29.94
CA CYS A 189 1.21 -6.55 -29.66
C CYS A 189 0.07 -7.48 -30.11
N SER A 190 -1.19 -7.06 -29.93
CA SER A 190 -2.36 -7.79 -30.40
C SER A 190 -2.45 -7.84 -31.94
N VAL A 191 -2.13 -6.75 -32.63
CA VAL A 191 -2.09 -6.69 -34.10
C VAL A 191 -0.93 -7.54 -34.66
N LEU A 192 0.24 -7.53 -34.01
CA LEU A 192 1.37 -8.41 -34.37
C LEU A 192 1.05 -9.89 -34.15
N CYS A 193 0.39 -10.26 -33.04
CA CYS A 193 -0.09 -11.63 -32.82
C CYS A 193 -1.11 -12.06 -33.88
N ILE A 194 -2.06 -11.20 -34.24
CA ILE A 194 -3.04 -11.48 -35.30
C ILE A 194 -2.33 -11.62 -36.66
N CYS A 195 -1.39 -10.74 -37.00
CA CYS A 195 -0.59 -10.86 -38.23
C CYS A 195 0.28 -12.13 -38.26
N CYS A 196 0.88 -12.54 -37.13
CA CYS A 196 1.60 -13.82 -37.04
C CYS A 196 0.66 -15.01 -37.22
N CYS A 197 -0.57 -14.97 -36.69
CA CYS A 197 -1.57 -16.00 -36.94
C CYS A 197 -2.03 -16.04 -38.41
N PHE A 198 -2.13 -14.90 -39.09
CA PHE A 198 -2.50 -14.83 -40.51
C PHE A 198 -1.36 -15.25 -41.46
N PHE A 199 -0.09 -15.06 -41.09
CA PHE A 199 1.05 -15.50 -41.90
C PHE A 199 1.54 -16.93 -41.60
N CYS A 200 1.27 -17.48 -40.41
CA CYS A 200 1.61 -18.87 -40.07
C CYS A 200 0.51 -19.89 -40.41
N CYS A 201 -0.73 -19.47 -40.66
CA CYS A 201 -1.81 -20.37 -41.08
C CYS A 201 -2.18 -20.16 -42.56
N GLY A 202 -1.35 -20.68 -43.47
CA GLY A 202 -1.86 -21.17 -44.76
C GLY A 202 -2.78 -22.39 -44.54
N PRO A 203 -3.66 -22.76 -45.48
CA PRO A 203 -4.66 -23.81 -45.26
C PRO A 203 -3.99 -25.18 -45.19
N CYS A 204 -3.63 -25.63 -43.99
CA CYS A 204 -3.19 -27.00 -43.74
C CYS A 204 -4.40 -27.87 -43.38
N SER A 205 -4.86 -28.63 -44.38
CA SER A 205 -5.82 -29.71 -44.24
C SER A 205 -5.40 -30.71 -43.17
N CYS A 206 -6.33 -31.03 -42.27
CA CYS A 206 -6.20 -32.07 -41.26
C CYS A 206 -6.04 -33.46 -41.90
N LEU A 207 -4.89 -34.11 -41.77
CA LEU A 207 -4.79 -35.57 -41.88
C LEU A 207 -3.82 -36.14 -40.84
N ARG A 208 -4.29 -37.22 -40.20
CA ARG A 208 -3.64 -38.05 -39.17
C ARG A 208 -2.19 -38.43 -39.52
N CYS A 209 -1.33 -38.52 -38.50
CA CYS A 209 -0.30 -39.55 -38.44
C CYS A 209 -0.08 -40.01 -36.99
N ALA A 210 -0.10 -41.34 -36.81
CA ALA A 210 0.16 -42.07 -35.59
C ALA A 210 1.66 -42.44 -35.50
N GLY A 211 2.21 -42.57 -34.30
CA GLY A 211 3.54 -43.12 -34.04
C GLY A 211 3.95 -43.02 -32.57
N THR A 212 4.42 -44.13 -32.00
CA THR A 212 4.58 -44.48 -30.57
C THR A 212 5.99 -44.28 -29.98
N CYS A 213 6.07 -44.03 -28.65
CA CYS A 213 7.08 -44.45 -27.62
C CYS A 213 8.60 -44.18 -27.87
N SER A 214 9.52 -43.93 -26.93
CA SER A 214 9.63 -44.19 -25.47
C SER A 214 10.94 -43.60 -24.88
N VAL A 215 10.88 -43.13 -23.62
CA VAL A 215 11.77 -43.31 -22.42
C VAL A 215 13.30 -42.96 -22.40
N PHE A 216 13.72 -42.50 -21.20
CA PHE A 216 15.06 -42.44 -20.51
C PHE A 216 15.76 -41.07 -20.49
N GLY A 217 16.25 -40.50 -19.38
CA GLY A 217 16.31 -40.88 -17.95
C GLY A 217 17.33 -39.98 -17.19
N SER A 218 17.14 -39.88 -15.85
CA SER A 218 18.05 -39.48 -14.73
C SER A 218 18.77 -38.10 -14.74
N GLU A 219 19.17 -37.42 -13.65
CA GLU A 219 19.31 -37.57 -12.16
C GLU A 219 19.46 -36.11 -11.62
N GLU A 220 18.77 -35.66 -10.57
CA GLU A 220 19.15 -35.56 -9.13
C GLU A 220 20.10 -34.43 -8.67
N SER A 221 19.90 -34.04 -7.39
CA SER A 221 20.64 -33.11 -6.49
C SER A 221 20.29 -31.61 -6.60
N GLU A 222 20.15 -30.82 -5.54
CA GLU A 222 20.23 -31.02 -4.09
C GLU A 222 19.62 -29.80 -3.39
N SER A 223 19.16 -30.02 -2.16
CA SER A 223 18.67 -29.02 -1.21
C SER A 223 19.78 -28.10 -0.70
N VAL A 224 19.49 -26.79 -0.61
CA VAL A 224 20.20 -25.87 0.30
C VAL A 224 19.18 -25.18 1.20
N VAL A 225 19.37 -25.42 2.49
CA VAL A 225 18.74 -24.74 3.61
C VAL A 225 19.50 -23.43 3.81
N ASP A 226 18.86 -22.28 3.57
CA ASP A 226 19.36 -20.99 4.04
C ASP A 226 18.50 -20.50 5.20
N THR A 227 19.09 -20.56 6.39
CA THR A 227 18.69 -19.84 7.58
C THR A 227 19.25 -18.42 7.48
N GLU A 228 18.49 -17.47 6.97
CA GLU A 228 18.80 -16.04 7.12
C GLU A 228 17.52 -15.27 7.45
N GLY A 229 17.62 -14.40 8.47
CA GLY A 229 16.53 -13.55 8.91
C GLY A 229 16.01 -12.71 7.76
N THR A 230 14.69 -12.67 7.62
CA THR A 230 14.00 -11.86 6.63
C THR A 230 14.33 -10.38 6.85
N ASP A 231 15.24 -9.86 6.00
CA ASP A 231 15.63 -8.45 6.00
C ASP A 231 14.38 -7.62 5.69
N SER A 232 13.81 -6.97 6.72
CA SER A 232 12.53 -6.26 6.63
C SER A 232 12.56 -5.12 5.60
N CYS A 233 13.75 -4.69 5.18
CA CYS A 233 13.93 -3.72 4.11
C CYS A 233 13.54 -4.28 2.72
N SER A 234 13.65 -5.60 2.50
CA SER A 234 13.27 -6.26 1.23
C SER A 234 11.76 -6.44 1.07
N LEU A 235 10.99 -6.54 2.16
CA LEU A 235 9.54 -6.70 2.16
C LEU A 235 8.80 -5.49 1.56
N LEU A 236 9.40 -4.30 1.60
CA LEU A 236 8.86 -3.09 0.98
C LEU A 236 8.78 -3.18 -0.55
N GLN A 237 9.61 -4.01 -1.20
CA GLN A 237 9.67 -4.09 -2.65
C GLN A 237 8.55 -4.96 -3.28
N HIS A 238 7.74 -5.66 -2.46
CA HIS A 238 6.79 -6.67 -2.94
C HIS A 238 5.33 -6.52 -2.44
N THR A 239 4.91 -5.34 -1.93
CA THR A 239 3.53 -5.10 -1.41
C THR A 239 2.62 -4.18 -2.25
#